data_AF-A0A2D2DVV6-F1
#
_entry.id   AF-A0A2D2DVV6-F1
#
_cell.length_a   1.000
_cell.length_b   1.000
_cell.length_c   1.000
_cell.angle_alpha   90.00
_cell.angle_beta   90.00
_cell.angle_gamma   90.00
#
_symmetry.space_group_name_H-M   'P 1'
#
loop_
_entity.id
_entity.type
_entity.pdbx_description
1 polymer ?
#
loop_
_entity_poly.entity_id
_entity_poly.type
_entity_poly.pdbx_seq_one_letter_code
_entity_poly.pdbx_strand_id
1 'polypeptide(L)' 'MLPLDERTAIVLRELEGLRYEEIARIIECPVGTVRSRIFRAREAIIEKIGPLRDASRTKRF' A
#
# COMPACT_ATOMS: atom_id res chain seq x y z
N MET A 1 6.34 10.32 -3.85
CA MET A 1 6.66 9.01 -3.21
C MET A 1 5.59 8.70 -2.15
N LEU A 2 5.42 7.47 -1.68
CA LEU A 2 4.49 7.19 -0.56
C LEU A 2 5.04 7.80 0.74
N PRO A 3 4.19 8.44 1.56
CA PRO A 3 4.51 8.80 2.95
C PRO A 3 5.02 7.59 3.73
N LEU A 4 5.90 7.83 4.71
CA LEU A 4 6.53 6.76 5.47
C LEU A 4 5.49 5.85 6.14
N ASP A 5 4.50 6.45 6.80
CA ASP A 5 3.43 5.73 7.49
C ASP A 5 2.61 4.79 6.59
N GLU A 6 2.28 5.25 5.38
CA GLU A 6 1.54 4.48 4.39
C GLU A 6 2.39 3.35 3.81
N ARG A 7 3.66 3.65 3.55
CA ARG A 7 4.65 2.65 3.08
C ARG A 7 4.88 1.57 4.13
N THR A 8 5.09 1.94 5.38
CA THR A 8 5.33 0.98 6.47
C THR A 8 4.11 0.07 6.64
N ALA A 9 2.90 0.64 6.66
CA ALA A 9 1.67 -0.15 6.81
C ALA A 9 1.45 -1.14 5.66
N ILE A 10 1.69 -0.73 4.40
CA ILE A 10 1.52 -1.63 3.25
C ILE A 10 2.61 -2.70 3.17
N VAL A 11 3.86 -2.38 3.53
CA VAL A 11 4.97 -3.36 3.58
C VAL A 11 4.69 -4.45 4.61
N LEU A 12 4.35 -4.06 5.84
CA LEU A 12 4.03 -5.02 6.89
C LEU A 12 2.82 -5.88 6.54
N ARG A 13 1.88 -5.35 5.75
CA ARG A 13 0.71 -6.12 5.32
C ARG A 13 1.00 -7.08 4.16
N GLU A 14 1.59 -6.59 3.08
CA GLU A 14 1.70 -7.33 1.83
C GLU A 14 2.97 -8.18 1.74
N LEU A 15 4.06 -7.74 2.39
CA LEU A 15 5.34 -8.46 2.36
C LEU A 15 5.52 -9.35 3.59
N GLU A 16 5.19 -8.84 4.78
CA GLU A 16 5.32 -9.60 6.03
C GLU A 16 4.05 -10.39 6.40
N GLY A 17 2.92 -10.15 5.71
CA GLY A 17 1.67 -10.90 5.93
C GLY A 17 0.96 -10.63 7.25
N LEU A 18 1.34 -9.58 7.99
CA LEU A 18 0.81 -9.32 9.33
C LEU A 18 -0.67 -8.91 9.31
N ARG A 19 -1.40 -9.25 10.38
CA ARG A 19 -2.79 -8.79 10.57
C ARG A 19 -2.82 -7.32 10.98
N TYR A 20 -3.94 -6.65 10.74
CA TYR A 20 -4.05 -5.20 11.00
C TYR A 20 -3.83 -4.87 12.48
N GLU A 21 -4.25 -5.75 13.39
CA GLU A 21 -4.07 -5.61 14.84
C GLU A 21 -2.61 -5.78 15.28
N GLU A 22 -1.80 -6.52 14.53
CA GLU A 22 -0.36 -6.69 14.79
C GLU A 22 0.39 -5.48 14.27
N ILE A 23 0.04 -5.02 13.07
CA ILE A 23 0.59 -3.78 12.48
C ILE A 23 0.29 -2.58 13.40
N ALA A 24 -0.95 -2.47 13.90
CA ALA A 24 -1.39 -1.42 14.82
C ALA A 24 -0.53 -1.37 16.10
N ARG A 25 -0.13 -2.54 16.62
CA ARG A 25 0.78 -2.64 17.77
C ARG A 25 2.21 -2.21 17.43
N ILE A 26 2.72 -2.61 16.26
CA ILE A 26 4.09 -2.29 15.83
C ILE A 26 4.27 -0.79 15.58
N ILE A 27 3.29 -0.15 14.94
CA ILE A 27 3.36 1.27 14.56
C ILE A 27 2.64 2.20 15.55
N GLU A 28 2.22 1.64 16.70
CA GLU A 28 1.59 2.35 17.82
C GLU A 28 0.43 3.27 17.40
N CYS A 29 -0.52 2.74 16.64
CA CYS A 29 -1.68 3.51 16.19
C CYS A 29 -2.99 2.70 16.20
N PRO A 30 -4.16 3.35 16.13
CA PRO A 30 -5.44 2.64 16.03
C PRO A 30 -5.51 1.73 14.79
N VAL A 31 -6.17 0.57 14.91
CA VAL A 31 -6.37 -0.35 13.77
C VAL A 31 -7.11 0.30 12.59
N GLY A 32 -8.01 1.27 12.87
CA GLY A 32 -8.66 2.08 11.85
C GLY A 32 -7.68 2.94 11.04
N THR A 33 -6.62 3.43 11.68
CA THR A 33 -5.53 4.18 11.04
C THR A 33 -4.68 3.27 10.16
N VAL A 34 -4.41 2.04 10.59
CA VAL A 34 -3.75 1.03 9.73
C VAL A 34 -4.56 0.81 8.45
N ARG A 35 -5.88 0.61 8.58
CA ARG A 35 -6.78 0.40 7.44
C ARG A 35 -6.75 1.58 6.47
N SER A 36 -6.81 2.82 6.95
CA SER A 36 -6.80 4.01 6.09
C SER A 36 -5.44 4.24 5.43
N ARG A 37 -4.32 3.98 6.14
CA ARG A 37 -2.96 4.03 5.59
C ARG A 37 -2.75 3.03 4.46
N ILE A 38 -3.19 1.77 4.65
CA ILE A 38 -3.12 0.72 3.62
C ILE A 38 -3.97 1.10 2.40
N PHE A 39 -5.18 1.62 2.62
CA PHE A 39 -6.06 2.07 1.54
C PHE A 39 -5.39 3.16 0.69
N ARG A 40 -4.88 4.22 1.31
CA ARG A 40 -4.17 5.31 0.61
C ARG A 40 -2.92 4.83 -0.11
N ALA A 41 -2.16 3.94 0.51
CA ALA A 41 -0.98 3.34 -0.12
C ALA A 41 -1.36 2.60 -1.41
N ARG A 42 -2.44 1.81 -1.39
CA ARG A 42 -2.93 1.07 -2.57
C ARG A 42 -3.39 2.01 -3.67
N GLU A 43 -4.18 3.03 -3.34
CA GLU A 43 -4.62 4.04 -4.31
C GLU A 43 -3.43 4.72 -5.01
N ALA A 44 -2.45 5.17 -4.23
CA ALA A 44 -1.26 5.83 -4.77
C ALA A 44 -0.34 4.88 -5.57
N ILE A 45 -0.37 3.58 -5.30
CA ILE A 45 0.30 2.56 -6.11
C ILE A 45 -0.46 2.36 -7.43
N ILE A 46 -1.78 2.20 -7.39
CA ILE A 46 -2.63 2.01 -8.57
C ILE A 46 -2.50 3.21 -9.51
N GLU A 47 -2.53 4.44 -8.99
CA GLU A 47 -2.36 5.67 -9.77
C GLU A 47 -1.05 5.67 -10.56
N LYS A 48 0.02 5.15 -9.97
CA LYS A 48 1.35 5.08 -10.61
C LYS A 48 1.52 3.92 -11.57
N ILE A 49 0.88 2.80 -11.28
CA ILE A 49 0.98 1.59 -12.10
C ILE A 49 -0.01 1.62 -13.27
N GLY A 50 -1.15 2.31 -13.14
CA GLY A 50 -2.16 2.44 -14.20
C GLY A 50 -1.54 2.79 -15.56
N PRO A 51 -0.75 3.88 -15.66
CA PRO A 51 -0.06 4.26 -16.89
C PRO A 51 0.91 3.20 -17.42
N LEU A 52 1.58 2.44 -16.54
CA LEU A 52 2.52 1.37 -16.92
C LEU A 52 1.78 0.15 -17.47
N ARG A 53 0.58 -0.15 -16.94
CA ARG A 53 -0.27 -1.25 -17.42
C ARG A 53 -0.77 -0.97 -18.84
N ASP A 54 -1.11 0.27 -19.15
CA ASP A 54 -1.57 0.66 -20.48
C ASP A 54 -0.41 0.74 -21.48
N ALA A 55 0.74 1.28 -21.08
CA ALA A 55 1.95 1.31 -21.91
C ALA A 55 2.46 -0.10 -22.28
N SER A 56 2.30 -1.08 -21.37
CA SER A 56 2.63 -2.49 -21.64
C SER A 56 1.66 -3.16 -22.62
N ARG A 57 0.44 -2.65 -22.72
CA ARG A 57 -0.62 -3.18 -23.60
C ARG A 57 -0.46 -2.69 -25.05
N THR A 58 0.06 -1.47 -25.25
CA THR A 58 0.35 -0.91 -26.57
C THR A 58 1.59 -1.51 -27.24
N LYS A 59 2.56 -2.02 -26.47
CA LYS A 59 3.79 -2.65 -27.01
C LYS A 59 3.62 -4.10 -27.48
N ARG A 60 2.39 -4.60 -27.62
CA ARG A 60 2.11 -6.00 -28.01
C ARG A 60 1.82 -6.19 -29.50
N PHE A 61 2.23 -5.24 -30.35
CA PHE A 61 2.18 -5.32 -31.81
C PHE A 61 3.57 -5.15 -32.39
#